data_AF-A0A812ZDQ0-F1
#
_entry.id   AF-A0A812ZDQ0-F1
#
_cell.length_a   1.000
_cell.length_b   1.000
_cell.length_c   1.000
_cell.angle_alpha   90.00
_cell.angle_beta   90.00
_cell.angle_gamma   90.00
#
_symmetry.space_group_name_H-M   'P 1'
#
loop_
_entity.id
_entity.type
_entity.pdbx_description
1 polymer ?
#
loop_
_entity_poly.entity_id
_entity_poly.type
_entity_poly.pdbx_seq_one_letter_code
_entity_poly.pdbx_strand_id
1 'polypeptide(L)'
;MIRSSSSSQFEEKLVFMSCLKRRAEDSDASPKAAKRLRSRLRIEDEDRAFADGHLLLGLLHQDGETDAVDAAAQRSASSAQWPREVFVWFFLDRVNEVDTVKQRFQIELLYSARWRELCLDHVQGNIHQTDWDSTNFQWEPKLKFVNVVSQEPTQDDWFEVSNENFERISPEQYIQQKPAEVWIRRFTRLKATFAVKMDFKPFPFDMQLLNMTLTLQHPVTTALLRFCDRDSCADMMTETTHLQEFDFQSPRMIAYDQPAALSSGALLMSKPDWSRTGTQYSWLHIAPVIVRHAAPYFWSIMFPQCMLVSLAFVVFCIDPENFSARIEIDLAIILATITFRLTIADLLPKMAYLTALGAYCQLSLLFLGLVVFENFAVHFWNFDSRRELPLVAVLMLSWLLLNVVCIVNATTY
;
A
#
# COMPACT_ATOMS: atom_id res chain seq x y z
N MET A 1 -8.07 12.69 38.34
CA MET A 1 -6.90 11.80 38.14
C MET A 1 -6.88 11.40 36.68
N ILE A 2 -6.10 12.13 35.88
CA ILE A 2 -5.87 11.89 34.46
C ILE A 2 -4.37 11.64 34.35
N ARG A 3 -3.96 10.54 33.71
CA ARG A 3 -2.58 10.31 33.34
C ARG A 3 -2.53 9.95 31.86
N SER A 4 -2.36 10.99 31.05
CA SER A 4 -1.80 10.93 29.71
C SER A 4 -0.29 10.77 29.84
N SER A 5 0.29 9.83 29.10
CA SER A 5 1.74 9.83 28.83
C SER A 5 2.04 9.05 27.55
N SER A 6 2.46 9.79 26.52
CA SER A 6 3.51 9.43 25.54
C SER A 6 3.32 9.99 24.11
N SER A 7 2.54 11.07 23.91
CA SER A 7 2.48 11.77 22.62
C SER A 7 3.21 13.13 22.57
N SER A 8 3.85 13.59 23.66
CA SER A 8 4.37 14.97 23.73
C SER A 8 5.89 15.15 23.52
N GLN A 9 6.65 14.10 23.19
CA GLN A 9 8.11 14.23 22.93
C GLN A 9 8.49 14.36 21.45
N PHE A 10 7.54 14.21 20.53
CA PHE A 10 7.77 14.35 19.09
C PHE A 10 7.40 15.74 18.56
N GLU A 11 6.39 16.41 19.15
CA GLU A 11 5.98 17.75 18.72
C GLU A 11 6.91 18.89 19.21
N GLU A 12 7.58 18.77 20.37
CA GLU A 12 8.53 19.79 20.83
C GLU A 12 9.84 19.82 20.00
N LYS A 13 10.18 18.74 19.28
CA LYS A 13 11.39 18.70 18.44
C LYS A 13 11.18 19.31 17.05
N LEU A 14 9.95 19.33 16.52
CA LEU A 14 9.66 19.95 15.22
C LEU A 14 9.58 21.49 15.29
N VAL A 15 9.16 22.06 16.43
CA VAL A 15 9.08 23.52 16.62
C VAL A 15 10.47 24.13 16.90
N PHE A 16 11.39 23.38 17.51
CA PHE A 16 12.74 23.87 17.80
C PHE A 16 13.63 23.95 16.53
N MET A 17 13.42 23.06 15.56
CA MET A 17 14.19 23.01 14.30
C MET A 17 13.76 24.11 13.31
N SER A 18 12.49 24.50 13.28
CA SER A 18 11.99 25.59 12.41
C SER A 18 12.40 26.98 12.90
N CYS A 19 12.56 27.18 14.21
CA CYS A 19 13.09 28.43 14.78
C CYS A 19 14.60 28.60 14.62
N LEU A 20 15.38 27.51 14.51
CA LEU A 20 16.84 27.58 14.28
C LEU A 20 17.18 27.89 12.83
N LYS A 21 16.42 27.36 11.87
CA LYS A 21 16.62 27.65 10.44
C LYS A 21 16.38 29.13 10.12
N ARG A 22 15.34 29.74 10.70
CA ARG A 22 15.04 31.17 10.55
C ARG A 22 16.04 32.11 11.22
N ARG A 23 16.80 31.65 12.22
CA ARG A 23 17.78 32.49 12.94
C ARG A 23 19.20 32.36 12.38
N ALA A 24 19.48 31.32 11.59
CA ALA A 24 20.76 31.11 10.91
C ALA A 24 20.87 31.88 9.59
N GLU A 25 19.74 32.23 8.97
CA GLU A 25 19.69 33.04 7.73
C GLU A 25 19.86 34.56 8.01
N ASP A 26 19.71 35.01 9.26
CA ASP A 26 19.62 36.44 9.63
C ASP A 26 20.86 37.00 10.38
N SER A 27 21.96 36.27 10.53
CA SER A 27 23.17 36.81 11.20
C SER A 27 24.42 36.79 10.32
N ASP A 28 24.75 37.95 9.77
CA ASP A 28 26.11 38.34 9.40
C ASP A 28 27.03 38.21 10.64
N ALA A 29 27.73 37.08 10.77
CA ALA A 29 28.69 36.89 11.85
C ALA A 29 29.92 36.06 11.43
N SER A 30 31.03 36.78 11.29
CA SER A 30 32.45 36.42 11.28
C SER A 30 32.86 34.91 11.23
N PRO A 31 33.74 34.53 10.28
CA PRO A 31 34.11 33.13 9.96
C PRO A 31 34.86 32.37 11.08
N LYS A 32 35.20 33.00 12.20
CA LYS A 32 35.87 32.34 13.35
C LYS A 32 34.89 31.67 14.32
N ALA A 33 33.60 32.05 14.33
CA ALA A 33 32.59 31.44 15.20
C ALA A 33 32.05 30.10 14.65
N ALA A 34 31.84 30.02 13.32
CA ALA A 34 31.38 28.80 12.63
C ALA A 34 32.38 27.63 12.77
N LYS A 35 33.69 27.93 12.84
CA LYS A 35 34.74 26.91 12.98
C LYS A 35 34.77 26.25 14.36
N ARG A 36 34.31 26.93 15.41
CA ARG A 36 34.21 26.37 16.78
C ARG A 36 32.94 25.54 16.99
N LEU A 37 31.82 25.87 16.34
CA LEU A 37 30.60 25.06 16.41
C LEU A 37 30.72 23.73 15.65
N ARG A 38 31.38 23.72 14.48
CA ARG A 38 31.64 22.48 13.70
C ARG A 38 32.53 21.46 14.44
N SER A 39 33.32 21.89 15.42
CA SER A 39 34.19 21.00 16.20
C SER A 39 33.49 20.29 17.37
N ARG A 40 32.26 20.66 17.72
CA ARG A 40 31.52 20.09 18.87
C ARG A 40 30.32 19.22 18.49
N LEU A 41 29.91 19.22 17.22
CA LEU A 41 28.88 18.33 16.68
C LEU A 41 29.56 17.29 15.80
N ARG A 42 29.85 16.12 16.39
CA ARG A 42 30.30 14.94 15.66
C ARG A 42 29.08 14.30 14.99
N ILE A 43 28.67 14.87 13.87
CA ILE A 43 27.68 14.31 12.93
C ILE A 43 28.33 14.42 11.55
N GLU A 44 29.27 13.52 11.27
CA GLU A 44 29.63 13.17 9.91
C GLU A 44 28.82 11.91 9.61
N ASP A 45 27.73 12.05 8.84
CA ASP A 45 27.28 11.07 7.82
C ASP A 45 25.88 11.36 7.23
N GLU A 46 25.11 12.34 7.72
CA GLU A 46 23.77 12.62 7.15
C GLU A 46 23.75 13.70 6.05
N ASP A 47 24.74 14.59 5.98
CA ASP A 47 24.80 15.62 4.93
C ASP A 47 25.37 15.11 3.59
N ARG A 48 25.96 13.90 3.56
CA ARG A 48 26.38 13.26 2.30
C ARG A 48 25.22 12.63 1.54
N ALA A 49 24.18 12.14 2.23
CA ALA A 49 23.03 11.52 1.60
C ALA A 49 22.16 12.51 0.78
N PHE A 50 22.20 13.80 1.12
CA PHE A 50 21.47 14.84 0.37
C PHE A 50 22.26 15.34 -0.86
N ALA A 51 23.59 15.27 -0.82
CA ALA A 51 24.44 15.55 -1.98
C ALA A 51 24.47 14.37 -2.98
N ASP A 52 24.29 13.14 -2.50
CA ASP A 52 24.28 11.93 -3.34
C ASP A 52 22.98 11.75 -4.15
N GLY A 53 21.89 12.44 -3.79
CA GLY A 53 20.70 12.56 -4.63
C GLY A 53 20.94 13.34 -5.93
N HIS A 54 21.94 14.24 -5.94
CA HIS A 54 22.38 14.96 -7.13
C HIS A 54 23.48 14.24 -7.91
N LEU A 55 24.13 13.22 -7.31
CA LEU A 55 25.20 12.45 -7.95
C LEU A 55 24.68 11.20 -8.69
N LEU A 56 23.46 10.75 -8.40
CA LEU A 56 22.88 9.52 -8.96
C LEU A 56 22.55 9.60 -10.46
N LEU A 57 22.51 10.81 -11.05
CA LEU A 57 22.46 11.00 -12.51
C LEU A 57 23.85 11.05 -13.16
N GLY A 58 24.91 11.27 -12.38
CA GLY A 58 26.30 11.38 -12.84
C GLY A 58 27.09 10.06 -12.81
N LEU A 59 26.61 9.04 -12.07
CA LEU A 59 27.30 7.75 -11.92
C LEU A 59 26.92 6.69 -12.96
N LEU A 60 26.16 7.04 -14.01
CA LEU A 60 25.85 6.14 -15.14
C LEU A 60 26.96 6.05 -16.21
N HIS A 61 28.15 6.58 -15.93
CA HIS A 61 29.31 6.44 -16.81
C HIS A 61 30.59 6.29 -16.01
N GLN A 62 30.91 5.06 -15.60
CA GLN A 62 32.28 4.65 -15.36
C GLN A 62 32.35 3.12 -15.28
N ASP A 63 32.73 2.50 -16.39
CA ASP A 63 33.63 1.34 -16.44
C ASP A 63 34.05 1.12 -17.91
N GLY A 64 35.28 1.49 -18.25
CA GLY A 64 35.91 1.12 -19.54
C GLY A 64 36.69 2.25 -20.23
N GLU A 65 38.02 2.22 -20.06
CA GLU A 65 39.09 2.77 -20.91
C GLU A 65 38.99 4.23 -21.42
N THR A 66 39.79 5.07 -20.77
CA THR A 66 40.11 6.47 -21.08
C THR A 66 40.97 6.61 -22.33
N ASP A 67 40.56 7.52 -23.24
CA ASP A 67 41.39 8.48 -24.00
C ASP A 67 40.74 8.89 -25.36
N ALA A 68 39.60 8.30 -25.75
CA ALA A 68 38.84 8.71 -26.95
C ALA A 68 37.45 9.33 -26.66
N VAL A 69 37.02 9.37 -25.39
CA VAL A 69 35.63 9.71 -25.00
C VAL A 69 35.45 11.19 -24.66
N ASP A 70 36.52 11.94 -24.36
CA ASP A 70 36.40 13.34 -23.91
C ASP A 70 35.82 14.28 -24.98
N ALA A 71 36.10 14.01 -26.27
CA ALA A 71 35.53 14.78 -27.37
C ALA A 71 34.04 14.46 -27.64
N ALA A 72 33.55 13.30 -27.20
CA ALA A 72 32.14 12.91 -27.29
C ALA A 72 31.35 13.37 -26.06
N ALA A 73 31.94 13.28 -24.87
CA ALA A 73 31.36 13.76 -23.60
C ALA A 73 31.16 15.28 -23.58
N GLN A 74 32.04 16.05 -24.24
CA GLN A 74 31.87 17.49 -24.40
C GLN A 74 30.81 17.88 -25.44
N ARG A 75 30.41 16.98 -26.35
CA ARG A 75 29.30 17.20 -27.28
C ARG A 75 27.94 16.83 -26.70
N SER A 76 27.86 15.95 -25.70
CA SER A 76 26.61 15.61 -25.00
C SER A 76 26.29 16.55 -23.83
N ALA A 77 27.30 17.27 -23.30
CA ALA A 77 27.12 18.21 -22.19
C ALA A 77 26.47 19.55 -22.60
N SER A 78 26.35 19.87 -23.89
CA SER A 78 25.84 21.15 -24.38
C SER A 78 24.31 21.28 -24.44
N SER A 79 23.56 20.31 -23.91
CA SER A 79 22.09 20.43 -23.75
C SER A 79 21.57 19.52 -22.63
N ALA A 80 22.07 19.69 -21.40
CA ALA A 80 21.48 19.05 -20.22
C ALA A 80 20.11 19.69 -19.92
N GLN A 81 19.11 19.37 -20.75
CA GLN A 81 17.73 19.76 -20.54
C GLN A 81 17.19 18.93 -19.39
N TRP A 82 16.74 19.62 -18.34
CA TRP A 82 16.13 18.96 -17.18
C TRP A 82 14.91 18.14 -17.63
N PRO A 83 14.67 16.95 -17.05
CA PRO A 83 13.52 16.14 -17.41
C PRO A 83 12.23 16.92 -17.14
N ARG A 84 11.27 16.80 -18.05
CA ARG A 84 9.96 17.46 -17.90
C ARG A 84 9.22 16.86 -16.71
N GLU A 85 8.73 17.72 -15.83
CA GLU A 85 7.94 17.28 -14.69
C GLU A 85 6.47 17.15 -15.09
N VAL A 86 5.91 15.97 -14.81
CA VAL A 86 4.49 15.68 -15.01
C VAL A 86 3.86 15.51 -13.64
N PHE A 87 2.99 16.45 -13.29
CA PHE A 87 2.24 16.44 -12.05
C PHE A 87 0.97 15.62 -12.25
N VAL A 88 0.76 14.63 -11.41
CA VAL A 88 -0.41 13.76 -11.47
C VAL A 88 -1.29 13.99 -10.26
N TRP A 89 -2.57 14.09 -10.51
CA TRP A 89 -3.62 14.16 -9.50
C TRP A 89 -4.63 13.05 -9.75
N PHE A 90 -5.21 12.53 -8.69
CA PHE A 90 -6.11 11.39 -8.73
C PHE A 90 -7.33 11.61 -7.86
N PHE A 91 -8.44 11.09 -8.33
CA PHE A 91 -9.71 11.03 -7.63
C PHE A 91 -10.28 9.63 -7.80
N LEU A 92 -10.44 8.92 -6.68
CA LEU A 92 -10.97 7.56 -6.66
C LEU A 92 -12.49 7.68 -6.52
N ASP A 93 -13.21 7.43 -7.62
CA ASP A 93 -14.65 7.62 -7.64
C ASP A 93 -15.35 6.50 -6.87
N ARG A 94 -15.11 5.25 -7.29
CA ARG A 94 -15.65 4.07 -6.62
C ARG A 94 -14.83 2.81 -6.88
N VAL A 95 -14.79 1.92 -5.89
CA VAL A 95 -14.37 0.53 -6.10
C VAL A 95 -15.60 -0.33 -6.39
N ASN A 96 -15.57 -1.05 -7.51
CA ASN A 96 -16.70 -1.84 -7.98
C ASN A 96 -16.66 -3.28 -7.45
N GLU A 97 -15.49 -3.92 -7.56
CA GLU A 97 -15.33 -5.33 -7.21
C GLU A 97 -13.92 -5.60 -6.68
N VAL A 98 -13.81 -6.46 -5.67
CA VAL A 98 -12.54 -6.97 -5.16
C VAL A 98 -12.61 -8.51 -5.19
N ASP A 99 -11.92 -9.11 -6.16
CA ASP A 99 -11.81 -10.56 -6.31
C ASP A 99 -10.57 -11.05 -5.54
N THR A 100 -10.80 -11.57 -4.34
CA THR A 100 -9.74 -12.09 -3.45
C THR A 100 -9.07 -13.33 -4.02
N VAL A 101 -9.78 -14.16 -4.80
CA VAL A 101 -9.27 -15.40 -5.37
C VAL A 101 -8.37 -15.13 -6.56
N LYS A 102 -8.82 -14.28 -7.49
CA LYS A 102 -8.00 -13.87 -8.64
C LYS A 102 -6.98 -12.80 -8.31
N GLN A 103 -7.00 -12.27 -7.09
CA GLN A 103 -6.11 -11.21 -6.63
C GLN A 103 -6.20 -9.97 -7.52
N ARG A 104 -7.43 -9.52 -7.76
CA ARG A 104 -7.76 -8.41 -8.66
C ARG A 104 -8.78 -7.51 -8.02
N PHE A 105 -8.77 -6.24 -8.40
CA PHE A 105 -9.84 -5.32 -8.03
C PHE A 105 -10.17 -4.41 -9.21
N GLN A 106 -11.44 -4.04 -9.33
CA GLN A 106 -11.94 -3.13 -10.33
C GLN A 106 -12.29 -1.80 -9.68
N ILE A 107 -11.73 -0.72 -10.21
CA ILE A 107 -11.92 0.64 -9.72
C ILE A 107 -12.25 1.57 -10.86
N GLU A 108 -13.10 2.55 -10.56
CA GLU A 108 -13.35 3.71 -11.39
C GLU A 108 -12.61 4.89 -10.78
N LEU A 109 -11.77 5.52 -11.57
CA LEU A 109 -10.94 6.63 -11.13
C LEU A 109 -10.91 7.71 -12.21
N LEU A 110 -10.82 8.94 -11.75
CA LEU A 110 -10.49 10.11 -12.54
C LEU A 110 -9.06 10.49 -12.18
N TYR A 111 -8.17 10.54 -13.16
CA TYR A 111 -6.84 11.08 -12.95
C TYR A 111 -6.58 12.23 -13.90
N SER A 112 -5.72 13.14 -13.49
CA SER A 112 -5.29 14.24 -14.33
C SER A 112 -3.78 14.32 -14.38
N ALA A 113 -3.25 14.57 -15.57
CA ALA A 113 -1.84 14.77 -15.83
C ALA A 113 -1.64 16.22 -16.24
N ARG A 114 -0.78 16.93 -15.51
CA ARG A 114 -0.44 18.32 -15.77
C ARG A 114 1.02 18.44 -16.15
N TRP A 115 1.31 19.11 -17.26
CA TRP A 115 2.65 19.38 -17.73
C TRP A 115 2.73 20.77 -18.36
N ARG A 116 3.96 21.27 -18.49
CA ARG A 116 4.24 22.54 -19.16
C ARG A 116 4.48 22.33 -20.65
N GLU A 117 3.87 23.16 -21.48
CA GLU A 117 4.01 23.10 -22.93
C GLU A 117 4.81 24.29 -23.47
N LEU A 118 6.13 24.09 -23.58
CA LEU A 118 7.08 25.11 -24.03
C LEU A 118 6.80 25.64 -25.44
N CYS A 119 6.11 24.87 -26.28
CA CYS A 119 5.86 25.25 -27.67
C CYS A 119 4.72 26.29 -27.80
N LEU A 120 3.93 26.44 -26.74
CA LEU A 120 2.88 27.44 -26.61
C LEU A 120 3.36 28.68 -25.83
N ASP A 121 4.59 28.66 -25.33
CA ASP A 121 5.23 29.84 -24.72
C ASP A 121 5.55 30.84 -25.85
N HIS A 122 4.97 32.05 -25.79
CA HIS A 122 5.23 33.20 -26.68
C HIS A 122 5.10 33.01 -28.22
N VAL A 123 4.20 33.79 -28.84
CA VAL A 123 4.08 34.21 -30.26
C VAL A 123 4.12 33.16 -31.39
N GLN A 124 4.78 32.01 -31.29
CA GLN A 124 4.98 31.07 -32.41
C GLN A 124 3.91 29.98 -32.57
N GLY A 125 2.99 29.83 -31.62
CA GLY A 125 1.83 28.94 -31.77
C GLY A 125 0.73 29.58 -32.62
N ASN A 126 0.50 29.05 -33.83
CA ASN A 126 -0.73 29.29 -34.59
C ASN A 126 -1.71 28.16 -34.26
N ILE A 127 -2.60 28.38 -33.30
CA ILE A 127 -3.71 27.46 -33.05
C ILE A 127 -4.83 27.83 -34.01
N HIS A 128 -5.19 26.90 -34.90
CA HIS A 128 -6.32 27.03 -35.80
C HIS A 128 -7.46 26.12 -35.32
N GLN A 129 -8.08 26.40 -34.16
CA GLN A 129 -9.27 25.64 -33.74
C GLN A 129 -10.04 26.29 -32.59
N THR A 130 -11.33 25.91 -32.51
CA THR A 130 -12.32 26.38 -31.52
C THR A 130 -12.20 25.67 -30.17
N ASP A 131 -11.50 24.53 -30.09
CA ASP A 131 -11.37 23.70 -28.88
C ASP A 131 -9.93 23.23 -28.63
N TRP A 132 -9.66 22.84 -27.37
CA TRP A 132 -8.37 22.31 -26.92
C TRP A 132 -8.30 20.79 -27.21
N ASP A 133 -7.77 20.43 -28.37
CA ASP A 133 -7.58 19.03 -28.79
C ASP A 133 -6.13 18.55 -28.71
N SER A 134 -5.93 17.23 -28.65
CA SER A 134 -4.60 16.57 -28.64
C SER A 134 -3.69 16.98 -29.81
N THR A 135 -4.27 17.35 -30.96
CA THR A 135 -3.53 17.82 -32.15
C THR A 135 -2.85 19.18 -31.94
N ASN A 136 -3.27 19.94 -30.94
CA ASN A 136 -2.71 21.25 -30.63
C ASN A 136 -1.43 21.18 -29.79
N PHE A 137 -1.08 19.98 -29.30
CA PHE A 137 0.04 19.78 -28.39
C PHE A 137 1.16 18.99 -29.06
N GLN A 138 2.39 19.49 -28.97
CA GLN A 138 3.55 18.83 -29.57
C GLN A 138 4.04 17.65 -28.73
N TRP A 139 3.77 17.67 -27.43
CA TRP A 139 4.23 16.65 -26.49
C TRP A 139 3.07 16.14 -25.64
N GLU A 140 3.06 14.82 -25.40
CA GLU A 140 2.12 14.17 -24.51
C GLU A 140 2.85 13.24 -23.54
N PRO A 141 2.42 13.17 -22.26
CA PRO A 141 3.06 12.31 -21.25
C PRO A 141 2.88 10.81 -21.52
N LYS A 142 1.83 10.41 -22.25
CA LYS A 142 1.50 9.01 -22.58
C LYS A 142 1.56 8.11 -21.34
N LEU A 143 0.70 8.40 -20.37
CA LEU A 143 0.60 7.66 -19.13
C LEU A 143 0.07 6.24 -19.35
N LYS A 144 0.59 5.29 -18.59
CA LYS A 144 0.15 3.90 -18.58
C LYS A 144 0.17 3.35 -17.17
N PHE A 145 -0.81 2.51 -16.85
CA PHE A 145 -0.76 1.69 -15.64
C PHE A 145 0.02 0.40 -15.90
N VAL A 146 0.94 0.07 -14.99
CA VAL A 146 1.80 -1.12 -15.12
C VAL A 146 1.03 -2.40 -14.82
N ASN A 147 0.24 -2.39 -13.75
CA ASN A 147 -0.46 -3.56 -13.22
C ASN A 147 -1.93 -3.66 -13.67
N VAL A 148 -2.27 -3.05 -14.80
CA VAL A 148 -3.60 -3.15 -15.42
C VAL A 148 -3.76 -4.50 -16.12
N VAL A 149 -4.87 -5.19 -15.84
CA VAL A 149 -5.24 -6.47 -16.47
C VAL A 149 -6.23 -6.25 -17.59
N SER A 150 -7.25 -5.44 -17.31
CA SER A 150 -8.26 -5.04 -18.29
C SER A 150 -8.64 -3.60 -18.04
N GLN A 151 -8.96 -2.89 -19.11
CA GLN A 151 -9.38 -1.50 -19.09
C GLN A 151 -10.59 -1.37 -20.00
N GLU A 152 -11.66 -0.78 -19.49
CA GLU A 152 -12.80 -0.37 -20.30
C GLU A 152 -12.45 0.89 -21.10
N PRO A 153 -13.14 1.17 -22.23
CA PRO A 153 -12.92 2.40 -22.98
C PRO A 153 -13.01 3.62 -22.06
N THR A 154 -12.12 4.59 -22.27
CA THR A 154 -12.13 5.86 -21.55
C THR A 154 -13.51 6.49 -21.67
N GLN A 155 -14.11 6.84 -20.53
CA GLN A 155 -15.47 7.39 -20.51
C GLN A 155 -15.44 8.87 -20.86
N ASP A 156 -14.58 9.63 -20.18
CA ASP A 156 -14.40 11.06 -20.36
C ASP A 156 -12.91 11.38 -20.49
N ASP A 157 -12.58 12.24 -21.45
CA ASP A 157 -11.22 12.73 -21.67
C ASP A 157 -11.29 14.19 -22.15
N TRP A 158 -10.73 15.11 -21.38
CA TRP A 158 -10.76 16.52 -21.72
C TRP A 158 -9.50 17.25 -21.29
N PHE A 159 -9.22 18.36 -21.96
CA PHE A 159 -8.07 19.21 -21.68
C PHE A 159 -8.50 20.51 -21.03
N GLU A 160 -7.69 20.95 -20.07
CA GLU A 160 -7.75 22.26 -19.46
C GLU A 160 -6.41 22.94 -19.65
N VAL A 161 -6.43 24.15 -20.19
CA VAL A 161 -5.23 24.97 -20.38
C VAL A 161 -5.25 26.12 -19.39
N SER A 162 -4.12 26.36 -18.76
CA SER A 162 -3.96 27.35 -17.69
C SER A 162 -2.69 28.17 -17.84
N ASN A 163 -2.70 29.38 -17.29
CA ASN A 163 -1.53 30.27 -17.23
C ASN A 163 -0.65 29.93 -16.01
N GLU A 164 0.43 30.69 -15.82
CA GLU A 164 1.32 30.65 -14.63
C GLU A 164 0.57 30.76 -13.29
N ASN A 165 -0.52 31.54 -13.26
CA ASN A 165 -1.35 31.74 -12.08
C ASN A 165 -2.40 30.62 -11.90
N PHE A 166 -2.38 29.60 -12.77
CA PHE A 166 -3.34 28.51 -12.83
C PHE A 166 -4.79 28.94 -13.07
N GLU A 167 -4.99 30.06 -13.76
CA GLU A 167 -6.29 30.49 -14.26
C GLU A 167 -6.56 29.80 -15.59
N ARG A 168 -7.77 29.26 -15.74
CA ARG A 168 -8.19 28.58 -16.97
C ARG A 168 -8.31 29.57 -18.12
N ILE A 169 -7.70 29.23 -19.25
CA ILE A 169 -7.71 30.06 -20.47
C ILE A 169 -8.55 29.38 -21.55
N SER A 170 -9.48 30.11 -22.15
CA SER A 170 -10.19 29.66 -23.35
C SER A 170 -9.32 29.86 -24.61
N PRO A 171 -9.56 29.10 -25.69
CA PRO A 171 -8.81 29.28 -26.95
C PRO A 171 -8.86 30.73 -27.46
N GLU A 172 -10.01 31.41 -27.32
CA GLU A 172 -10.18 32.82 -27.69
C GLU A 172 -9.30 33.77 -26.87
N GLN A 173 -9.24 33.56 -25.55
CA GLN A 173 -8.40 34.36 -24.65
C GLN A 173 -6.92 34.16 -24.94
N TYR A 174 -6.49 32.93 -25.26
CA TYR A 174 -5.12 32.64 -25.64
C TYR A 174 -4.70 33.34 -26.95
N ILE A 175 -5.60 33.42 -27.94
CA ILE A 175 -5.35 34.14 -29.19
C ILE A 175 -5.22 35.65 -28.94
N GLN A 176 -6.06 36.21 -28.06
CA GLN A 176 -6.03 37.64 -27.73
C GLN A 176 -4.80 38.03 -26.91
N GLN A 177 -4.41 37.21 -25.93
CA GLN A 177 -3.27 37.44 -25.07
C GLN A 177 -2.49 36.15 -24.89
N LYS A 178 -1.35 36.05 -25.58
CA LYS A 178 -0.45 34.91 -25.46
C LYS A 178 0.31 34.98 -24.12
N PRO A 179 0.05 34.09 -23.15
CA PRO A 179 0.76 34.05 -21.87
C PRO A 179 2.23 33.67 -22.06
N ALA A 180 3.05 33.92 -21.05
CA ALA A 180 4.46 33.57 -21.08
C ALA A 180 4.69 32.09 -20.76
N GLU A 181 3.96 31.51 -19.80
CA GLU A 181 3.92 30.06 -19.60
C GLU A 181 2.51 29.45 -19.77
N VAL A 182 2.48 28.31 -20.45
CA VAL A 182 1.27 27.50 -20.65
C VAL A 182 1.37 26.15 -19.98
N TRP A 183 0.39 25.87 -19.12
CA TRP A 183 0.23 24.58 -18.45
C TRP A 183 -1.00 23.86 -18.99
N ILE A 184 -0.80 22.62 -19.42
CA ILE A 184 -1.88 21.75 -19.88
C ILE A 184 -2.18 20.76 -18.78
N ARG A 185 -3.45 20.56 -18.49
CA ARG A 185 -3.97 19.51 -17.63
C ARG A 185 -4.95 18.65 -18.43
N ARG A 186 -4.61 17.39 -18.64
CA ARG A 186 -5.51 16.40 -19.23
C ARG A 186 -6.20 15.63 -18.12
N PHE A 187 -7.52 15.55 -18.16
CA PHE A 187 -8.31 14.73 -17.27
C PHE A 187 -8.80 13.49 -18.01
N THR A 188 -8.68 12.33 -17.38
CA THR A 188 -9.06 11.06 -17.97
C THR A 188 -9.81 10.24 -16.93
N ARG A 189 -11.08 9.94 -17.22
CA ARG A 189 -11.92 9.04 -16.41
C ARG A 189 -11.89 7.65 -17.02
N LEU A 190 -11.48 6.67 -16.21
CA LEU A 190 -11.46 5.29 -16.67
C LEU A 190 -11.93 4.30 -15.60
N LYS A 191 -12.39 3.16 -16.09
CA LYS A 191 -12.72 1.99 -15.29
C LYS A 191 -11.76 0.87 -15.67
N ALA A 192 -10.95 0.45 -14.71
CA ALA A 192 -9.90 -0.53 -14.93
C ALA A 192 -9.85 -1.59 -13.83
N THR A 193 -9.39 -2.77 -14.22
CA THR A 193 -9.13 -3.90 -13.32
C THR A 193 -7.62 -4.05 -13.15
N PHE A 194 -7.17 -4.01 -11.90
CA PHE A 194 -5.77 -4.10 -11.53
C PHE A 194 -5.47 -5.45 -10.88
N ALA A 195 -4.28 -5.99 -11.15
CA ALA A 195 -3.76 -7.15 -10.44
C ALA A 195 -2.90 -6.70 -9.26
N VAL A 196 -3.20 -7.24 -8.08
CA VAL A 196 -2.50 -6.92 -6.83
C VAL A 196 -2.38 -8.15 -5.97
N LYS A 197 -1.18 -8.41 -5.48
CA LYS A 197 -0.93 -9.47 -4.52
C LYS A 197 -1.47 -9.05 -3.14
N MET A 198 -2.53 -9.73 -2.71
CA MET A 198 -3.13 -9.57 -1.38
C MET A 198 -2.55 -10.62 -0.41
N ASP A 199 -2.39 -10.25 0.88
CA ASP A 199 -1.90 -11.15 1.93
C ASP A 199 -3.02 -11.48 2.93
N PHE A 200 -3.58 -12.69 2.81
CA PHE A 200 -4.66 -13.19 3.66
C PHE A 200 -4.17 -14.00 4.86
N LYS A 201 -2.88 -13.98 5.19
CA LYS A 201 -2.38 -14.64 6.41
C LYS A 201 -3.18 -14.25 7.67
N PRO A 202 -3.45 -12.95 7.94
CA PRO A 202 -4.23 -12.55 9.11
C PRO A 202 -5.75 -12.65 8.94
N PHE A 203 -6.25 -13.27 7.86
CA PHE A 203 -7.69 -13.39 7.62
C PHE A 203 -8.43 -14.02 8.82
N PRO A 204 -9.56 -13.44 9.29
CA PRO A 204 -10.36 -12.36 8.69
C PRO A 204 -10.01 -10.93 9.14
N PHE A 205 -8.95 -10.73 9.92
CA PHE A 205 -8.53 -9.43 10.46
C PHE A 205 -7.53 -8.74 9.53
N ASP A 206 -7.73 -8.89 8.22
CA ASP A 206 -6.78 -8.45 7.22
C ASP A 206 -7.03 -7.01 6.74
N MET A 207 -5.93 -6.28 6.54
CA MET A 207 -5.89 -4.99 5.86
C MET A 207 -5.09 -5.16 4.57
N GLN A 208 -5.66 -4.79 3.43
CA GLN A 208 -5.02 -4.94 2.13
C GLN A 208 -4.70 -3.59 1.51
N LEU A 209 -3.52 -3.51 0.89
CA LEU A 209 -3.09 -2.36 0.10
C LEU A 209 -3.29 -2.66 -1.38
N LEU A 210 -4.22 -1.95 -2.02
CA LEU A 210 -4.57 -2.11 -3.43
C LEU A 210 -3.64 -1.29 -4.33
N ASN A 211 -2.38 -1.69 -4.47
CA ASN A 211 -1.42 -0.88 -5.21
C ASN A 211 -1.77 -0.71 -6.71
N MET A 212 -1.71 0.52 -7.19
CA MET A 212 -1.78 0.91 -8.59
C MET A 212 -0.49 1.63 -8.93
N THR A 213 0.16 1.22 -10.01
CA THR A 213 1.43 1.81 -10.43
C THR A 213 1.25 2.51 -11.77
N LEU A 214 1.47 3.82 -11.78
CA LEU A 214 1.48 4.66 -12.96
C LEU A 214 2.91 4.81 -13.47
N THR A 215 3.09 4.76 -14.80
CA THR A 215 4.36 4.99 -15.48
C THR A 215 4.17 5.89 -16.69
N LEU A 216 5.26 6.53 -17.13
CA LEU A 216 5.36 7.20 -18.41
C LEU A 216 5.89 6.22 -19.47
N GLN A 217 5.54 6.44 -20.74
CA GLN A 217 6.23 5.81 -21.88
C GLN A 217 7.58 6.48 -22.20
N HIS A 218 7.84 7.63 -21.59
CA HIS A 218 9.09 8.38 -21.74
C HIS A 218 10.14 7.92 -20.72
N PRO A 219 11.42 7.90 -21.08
CA PRO A 219 12.52 7.63 -20.15
C PRO A 219 12.54 8.64 -19.00
N VAL A 220 13.10 8.22 -17.87
CA VAL A 220 13.37 9.07 -16.70
C VAL A 220 14.16 10.35 -17.05
N THR A 221 15.06 10.26 -18.03
CA THR A 221 15.85 11.41 -18.51
C THR A 221 15.01 12.47 -19.22
N THR A 222 13.86 12.08 -19.75
CA THR A 222 12.99 12.97 -20.53
C THR A 222 11.83 13.49 -19.69
N ALA A 223 11.24 12.63 -18.83
CA ALA A 223 10.12 13.03 -17.99
C ALA A 223 10.04 12.26 -16.67
N LEU A 224 9.57 12.94 -15.62
CA LEU A 224 9.42 12.44 -14.26
C LEU A 224 7.99 12.62 -13.74
N LEU A 225 7.49 11.64 -12.97
CA LEU A 225 6.15 11.67 -12.37
C LEU A 225 6.17 12.20 -10.94
N ARG A 226 5.45 13.29 -10.66
CA ARG A 226 5.22 13.83 -9.31
C ARG A 226 3.75 13.85 -8.95
N PHE A 227 3.43 13.88 -7.67
CA PHE A 227 2.07 14.23 -7.26
C PHE A 227 1.85 15.75 -7.38
N CYS A 228 0.60 16.16 -7.59
CA CYS A 228 0.27 17.58 -7.62
C CYS A 228 0.41 18.20 -6.21
N ASP A 229 1.24 19.24 -6.09
CA ASP A 229 1.44 19.96 -4.81
C ASP A 229 0.23 20.80 -4.38
N ARG A 230 -0.62 21.19 -5.35
CA ARG A 230 -1.70 22.18 -5.14
C ARG A 230 -3.01 21.54 -4.71
N ASP A 231 -3.42 20.48 -5.41
CA ASP A 231 -4.66 19.79 -5.16
C ASP A 231 -4.34 18.56 -4.31
N SER A 232 -4.62 18.63 -3.01
CA SER A 232 -4.37 17.50 -2.11
C SER A 232 -5.10 16.27 -2.63
N CYS A 233 -4.33 15.25 -2.97
CA CYS A 233 -4.84 13.94 -3.36
C CYS A 233 -5.29 13.11 -2.14
N ALA A 234 -5.15 13.65 -0.91
CA ALA A 234 -5.24 12.89 0.34
C ALA A 234 -6.67 12.56 0.81
N ASP A 235 -7.69 13.32 0.41
CA ASP A 235 -9.09 13.14 0.86
C ASP A 235 -10.01 12.57 -0.24
N MET A 236 -9.43 11.95 -1.27
CA MET A 236 -10.12 11.74 -2.54
C MET A 236 -10.68 10.34 -2.71
N MET A 237 -11.49 9.91 -1.74
CA MET A 237 -12.35 8.75 -1.91
C MET A 237 -13.76 9.12 -1.48
N THR A 238 -14.69 9.03 -2.44
CA THR A 238 -16.09 9.35 -2.21
C THR A 238 -16.71 8.32 -1.23
N GLU A 239 -17.58 8.78 -0.33
CA GLU A 239 -18.43 7.92 0.53
C GLU A 239 -19.37 6.97 -0.26
N THR A 240 -19.34 7.01 -1.60
CA THR A 240 -20.18 6.23 -2.50
C THR A 240 -19.69 4.80 -2.73
N THR A 241 -18.50 4.44 -2.21
CA THR A 241 -18.01 3.06 -2.28
C THR A 241 -18.70 2.21 -1.23
N HIS A 242 -19.73 1.46 -1.64
CA HIS A 242 -20.46 0.54 -0.78
C HIS A 242 -20.02 -0.91 -1.07
N LEU A 243 -18.95 -1.36 -0.42
CA LEU A 243 -18.64 -2.79 -0.35
C LEU A 243 -19.21 -3.36 0.96
N GLN A 244 -19.85 -4.52 0.89
CA GLN A 244 -20.43 -5.17 2.08
C GLN A 244 -19.38 -5.80 3.01
N GLU A 245 -18.22 -6.18 2.44
CA GLU A 245 -17.18 -6.89 3.17
C GLU A 245 -16.05 -5.98 3.68
N PHE A 246 -15.90 -4.78 3.12
CA PHE A 246 -14.73 -3.94 3.30
C PHE A 246 -15.09 -2.48 3.55
N ASP A 247 -14.41 -1.90 4.53
CA ASP A 247 -14.27 -0.48 4.72
C ASP A 247 -13.05 0.05 3.95
N PHE A 248 -13.14 1.32 3.59
CA PHE A 248 -12.16 2.00 2.76
C PHE A 248 -11.50 3.13 3.53
N GLN A 249 -10.17 3.17 3.51
CA GLN A 249 -9.37 4.23 4.14
C GLN A 249 -8.60 5.02 3.07
N SER A 250 -8.16 6.22 3.45
CA SER A 250 -7.45 7.12 2.54
C SER A 250 -6.25 6.42 1.87
N PRO A 251 -6.04 6.66 0.57
CA PRO A 251 -5.00 5.98 -0.17
C PRO A 251 -3.62 6.42 0.28
N ARG A 252 -2.70 5.45 0.39
CA ARG A 252 -1.28 5.75 0.56
C ARG A 252 -0.69 6.15 -0.78
N MET A 253 -0.06 7.30 -0.82
CA MET A 253 0.56 7.87 -2.02
C MET A 253 2.08 7.80 -1.86
N ILE A 254 2.77 7.33 -2.91
CA ILE A 254 4.23 7.18 -2.89
C ILE A 254 4.78 7.63 -4.25
N ALA A 255 5.55 8.71 -4.24
CA ALA A 255 6.29 9.25 -5.37
C ALA A 255 7.69 9.71 -4.92
N TYR A 256 8.57 10.02 -5.88
CA TYR A 256 10.00 10.26 -5.61
C TYR A 256 10.31 11.51 -4.78
N ASP A 257 9.39 12.46 -4.77
CA ASP A 257 9.47 13.73 -4.04
C ASP A 257 8.98 13.61 -2.59
N GLN A 258 8.23 12.55 -2.26
CA GLN A 258 7.68 12.38 -0.92
C GLN A 258 8.65 11.64 0.01
N PRO A 259 8.76 12.04 1.29
CA PRO A 259 9.59 11.32 2.27
C PRO A 259 9.12 9.88 2.50
N ALA A 260 7.83 9.61 2.23
CA ALA A 260 7.25 8.27 2.25
C ALA A 260 7.88 7.31 1.24
N ALA A 261 8.55 7.81 0.19
CA ALA A 261 9.33 7.02 -0.74
C ALA A 261 10.38 6.16 -0.02
N LEU A 262 11.18 6.82 0.83
CA LEU A 262 12.34 6.21 1.50
C LEU A 262 11.92 5.13 2.49
N SER A 263 10.77 5.29 3.15
CA SER A 263 10.26 4.33 4.13
C SER A 263 9.42 3.21 3.51
N SER A 264 8.92 3.39 2.28
CA SER A 264 8.03 2.40 1.64
C SER A 264 8.75 1.20 1.06
N GLY A 265 10.02 1.35 0.67
CA GLY A 265 10.75 0.33 -0.10
C GLY A 265 10.19 0.06 -1.50
N ALA A 266 9.23 0.88 -1.97
CA ALA A 266 8.68 0.76 -3.32
C ALA A 266 9.67 1.29 -4.37
N LEU A 267 9.71 0.64 -5.53
CA LEU A 267 10.58 1.03 -6.63
C LEU A 267 9.99 2.24 -7.36
N LEU A 268 10.58 3.42 -7.19
CA LEU A 268 10.14 4.64 -7.87
C LEU A 268 10.59 4.73 -9.33
N MET A 269 11.48 3.83 -9.74
CA MET A 269 11.99 3.73 -11.09
C MET A 269 12.01 2.27 -11.51
N SER A 270 11.71 2.02 -12.78
CA SER A 270 11.86 0.67 -13.33
C SER A 270 13.32 0.25 -13.32
N LYS A 271 13.56 -1.04 -13.09
CA LYS A 271 14.91 -1.61 -13.25
C LYS A 271 15.32 -1.56 -14.73
N PRO A 272 16.59 -1.28 -15.05
CA PRO A 272 17.06 -1.25 -16.43
C PRO A 272 16.88 -2.61 -17.12
N ASP A 273 17.08 -3.71 -16.37
CA ASP A 273 16.95 -5.10 -16.86
C ASP A 273 15.54 -5.46 -17.35
N TRP A 274 14.52 -4.69 -16.93
CA TRP A 274 13.13 -4.93 -17.34
C TRP A 274 12.80 -4.30 -18.70
N SER A 275 13.69 -3.46 -19.23
CA SER A 275 13.57 -2.90 -20.56
C SER A 275 14.53 -3.57 -21.52
N ARG A 276 14.05 -3.93 -22.72
CA ARG A 276 14.90 -4.46 -23.80
C ARG A 276 16.02 -3.49 -24.20
N THR A 277 15.82 -2.19 -23.96
CA THR A 277 16.77 -1.12 -24.28
C THR A 277 17.59 -0.67 -23.07
N GLY A 278 17.42 -1.28 -21.90
CA GLY A 278 18.07 -0.83 -20.66
C GLY A 278 17.55 0.49 -20.10
N THR A 279 16.47 1.03 -20.67
CA THR A 279 15.93 2.34 -20.30
C THR A 279 15.08 2.27 -19.03
N GLN A 280 15.29 3.24 -18.13
CA GLN A 280 14.51 3.38 -16.90
C GLN A 280 13.32 4.31 -17.10
N TYR A 281 12.20 3.98 -16.45
CA TYR A 281 10.94 4.72 -16.48
C TYR A 281 10.55 5.15 -15.07
N SER A 282 10.00 6.36 -14.93
CA SER A 282 9.53 6.90 -13.65
C SER A 282 8.22 6.23 -13.25
N TRP A 283 8.14 5.76 -12.00
CA TRP A 283 6.95 5.14 -11.43
C TRP A 283 6.36 6.00 -10.30
N LEU A 284 5.04 5.92 -10.18
CA LEU A 284 4.27 6.55 -9.13
C LEU A 284 3.26 5.53 -8.61
N HIS A 285 3.18 5.36 -7.29
CA HIS A 285 2.32 4.36 -6.67
C HIS A 285 1.20 4.99 -5.85
N ILE A 286 0.01 4.44 -6.00
CA ILE A 286 -1.19 4.80 -5.25
C ILE A 286 -1.77 3.52 -4.70
N ALA A 287 -1.96 3.42 -3.40
CA ALA A 287 -2.47 2.22 -2.75
C ALA A 287 -3.65 2.59 -1.84
N PRO A 288 -4.90 2.51 -2.36
CA PRO A 288 -6.09 2.51 -1.51
C PRO A 288 -5.99 1.39 -0.48
N VAL A 289 -6.36 1.69 0.75
CA VAL A 289 -6.32 0.74 1.86
C VAL A 289 -7.74 0.23 2.10
N ILE A 290 -7.91 -1.09 2.09
CA ILE A 290 -9.17 -1.75 2.45
C ILE A 290 -9.02 -2.52 3.76
N VAL A 291 -10.04 -2.43 4.60
CA VAL A 291 -10.11 -3.11 5.90
C VAL A 291 -11.33 -4.01 5.90
N ARG A 292 -11.15 -5.30 6.20
CA ARG A 292 -12.27 -6.25 6.22
C ARG A 292 -13.11 -6.08 7.48
N HIS A 293 -14.44 -6.19 7.35
CA HIS A 293 -15.32 -6.37 8.49
C HIS A 293 -15.18 -7.79 9.07
N ALA A 294 -14.43 -7.95 10.15
CA ALA A 294 -14.16 -9.25 10.75
C ALA A 294 -15.30 -9.81 11.62
N ALA A 295 -16.21 -8.96 12.13
CA ALA A 295 -17.25 -9.35 13.08
C ALA A 295 -18.19 -10.48 12.59
N PRO A 296 -18.65 -10.50 11.32
CA PRO A 296 -19.48 -11.59 10.81
C PRO A 296 -18.78 -12.95 10.82
N TYR A 297 -17.49 -12.98 10.51
CA TYR A 297 -16.68 -14.22 10.53
C TYR A 297 -16.47 -14.73 11.95
N PHE A 298 -16.29 -13.82 12.91
CA PHE A 298 -16.21 -14.18 14.32
C PHE A 298 -17.48 -14.90 14.80
N TRP A 299 -18.65 -14.28 14.60
CA TRP A 299 -19.92 -14.83 15.07
C TRP A 299 -20.40 -16.06 14.29
N SER A 300 -20.12 -16.13 12.99
CA SER A 300 -20.61 -17.22 12.14
C SER A 300 -19.68 -18.42 12.08
N ILE A 301 -18.39 -18.25 12.33
CA ILE A 301 -17.38 -19.31 12.18
C ILE A 301 -16.67 -19.60 13.51
N MET A 302 -16.01 -18.60 14.09
CA MET A 302 -15.17 -18.83 15.27
C MET A 302 -15.99 -19.24 16.49
N PHE A 303 -17.13 -18.58 16.72
CA PHE A 303 -18.00 -18.84 17.86
C PHE A 303 -18.64 -20.25 17.82
N PRO A 304 -19.29 -20.70 16.72
CA PRO A 304 -19.80 -22.07 16.65
C PRO A 304 -18.71 -23.13 16.76
N GLN A 305 -17.54 -22.91 16.15
CA GLN A 305 -16.39 -23.79 16.27
C GLN A 305 -15.92 -23.91 17.73
N CYS A 306 -15.88 -22.80 18.46
CA CYS A 306 -15.54 -22.78 19.89
C CYS A 306 -16.53 -23.60 20.72
N MET A 307 -17.83 -23.43 20.47
CA MET A 307 -18.89 -24.16 21.16
C MET A 307 -18.82 -25.66 20.89
N LEU A 308 -18.64 -26.07 19.62
CA LEU A 308 -18.53 -27.48 19.23
C LEU A 308 -17.39 -28.19 19.95
N VAL A 309 -16.21 -27.57 20.02
CA VAL A 309 -15.05 -28.18 20.70
C VAL A 309 -15.25 -28.18 22.21
N SER A 310 -15.91 -27.17 22.78
CA SER A 310 -16.20 -27.11 24.21
C SER A 310 -17.18 -28.22 24.66
N LEU A 311 -17.99 -28.79 23.75
CA LEU A 311 -18.81 -29.95 24.06
C LEU A 311 -17.98 -31.21 24.36
N ALA A 312 -16.72 -31.28 23.92
CA ALA A 312 -15.84 -32.41 24.21
C ALA A 312 -15.60 -32.57 25.73
N PHE A 313 -15.73 -31.49 26.51
CA PHE A 313 -15.61 -31.58 27.97
C PHE A 313 -16.72 -32.38 28.65
N VAL A 314 -17.85 -32.62 27.98
CA VAL A 314 -18.92 -33.48 28.50
C VAL A 314 -18.45 -34.93 28.64
N VAL A 315 -17.47 -35.36 27.83
CA VAL A 315 -16.92 -36.72 27.89
C VAL A 315 -16.26 -37.02 29.23
N PHE A 316 -15.64 -36.01 29.85
CA PHE A 316 -15.01 -36.15 31.17
C PHE A 316 -16.01 -36.30 32.33
N CYS A 317 -17.31 -36.05 32.10
CA CYS A 317 -18.36 -36.31 33.10
C CYS A 317 -18.77 -37.79 33.16
N ILE A 318 -18.35 -38.62 32.21
CA ILE A 318 -18.69 -40.04 32.13
C ILE A 318 -17.59 -40.86 32.81
N ASP A 319 -17.94 -41.89 33.59
CA ASP A 319 -16.94 -42.72 34.26
C ASP A 319 -15.95 -43.38 33.27
N PRO A 320 -14.64 -43.45 33.60
CA PRO A 320 -13.60 -43.97 32.70
C PRO A 320 -13.76 -45.46 32.39
N GLU A 321 -14.53 -46.19 33.20
CA GLU A 321 -14.89 -47.59 32.94
C GLU A 321 -15.74 -47.74 31.67
N ASN A 322 -16.53 -46.73 31.31
CA ASN A 322 -17.39 -46.72 30.13
C ASN A 322 -16.66 -46.16 28.89
N PHE A 323 -15.50 -46.73 28.56
CA PHE A 323 -14.66 -46.29 27.44
C PHE A 323 -15.43 -46.22 26.10
N SER A 324 -16.33 -47.18 25.84
CA SER A 324 -17.14 -47.21 24.62
C SER A 324 -17.99 -45.94 24.45
N ALA A 325 -18.59 -45.44 25.52
CA ALA A 325 -19.45 -44.25 25.47
C ALA A 325 -18.61 -42.97 25.26
N ARG A 326 -17.42 -42.89 25.87
CA ARG A 326 -16.50 -41.75 25.71
C ARG A 326 -16.03 -41.60 24.27
N ILE A 327 -15.58 -42.70 23.66
CA ILE A 327 -15.12 -42.72 22.27
C ILE A 327 -16.24 -42.42 21.28
N GLU A 328 -17.46 -42.90 21.53
CA GLU A 328 -18.61 -42.62 20.65
C GLU A 328 -18.90 -41.11 20.57
N ILE A 329 -18.90 -40.41 21.71
CA ILE A 329 -19.12 -38.95 21.76
C ILE A 329 -17.96 -38.20 21.12
N ASP A 330 -16.72 -38.59 21.41
CA ASP A 330 -15.52 -37.97 20.84
C ASP A 330 -15.51 -38.05 19.29
N LEU A 331 -15.78 -39.23 18.74
CA LEU A 331 -15.85 -39.43 17.29
C LEU A 331 -17.01 -38.63 16.67
N ALA A 332 -18.15 -38.51 17.36
CA ALA A 332 -19.26 -37.69 16.91
C ALA A 332 -18.88 -36.20 16.84
N ILE A 333 -18.17 -35.67 17.84
CA ILE A 333 -17.72 -34.26 17.87
C ILE A 333 -16.64 -34.00 16.81
N ILE A 334 -15.70 -34.94 16.60
CA ILE A 334 -14.72 -34.85 15.52
C ILE A 334 -15.42 -34.80 14.16
N LEU A 335 -16.37 -35.71 13.91
CA LEU A 335 -17.12 -35.74 12.67
C LEU A 335 -17.95 -34.47 12.47
N ALA A 336 -18.59 -33.96 13.52
CA ALA A 336 -19.32 -32.69 13.48
C ALA A 336 -18.39 -31.52 13.14
N THR A 337 -17.19 -31.48 13.72
CA THR A 337 -16.18 -30.44 13.47
C THR A 337 -15.62 -30.49 12.04
N ILE A 338 -15.34 -31.69 11.52
CA ILE A 338 -14.91 -31.88 10.13
C ILE A 338 -16.04 -31.47 9.18
N THR A 339 -17.27 -31.90 9.46
CA THR A 339 -18.45 -31.52 8.67
C THR A 339 -18.62 -30.02 8.66
N PHE A 340 -18.56 -29.36 9.83
CA PHE A 340 -18.63 -27.90 9.94
C PHE A 340 -17.54 -27.24 9.10
N ARG A 341 -16.28 -27.68 9.19
CA ARG A 341 -15.18 -27.17 8.35
C ARG A 341 -15.48 -27.30 6.86
N LEU A 342 -16.06 -28.42 6.41
CA LEU A 342 -16.43 -28.61 5.01
C LEU A 342 -17.55 -27.67 4.59
N THR A 343 -18.51 -27.38 5.47
CA THR A 343 -19.61 -26.42 5.17
C THR A 343 -19.11 -24.98 5.01
N ILE A 344 -18.11 -24.56 5.78
CA ILE A 344 -17.53 -23.21 5.69
C ILE A 344 -16.41 -23.10 4.64
N ALA A 345 -15.98 -24.21 4.02
CA ALA A 345 -14.85 -24.22 3.10
C ALA A 345 -15.06 -23.35 1.86
N ASP A 346 -16.32 -23.16 1.45
CA ASP A 346 -16.68 -22.30 0.32
C ASP A 346 -16.79 -20.82 0.71
N LEU A 347 -16.95 -20.51 2.00
CA LEU A 347 -16.94 -19.13 2.54
C LEU A 347 -15.52 -18.61 2.73
N LEU A 348 -14.53 -19.51 2.78
CA LEU A 348 -13.12 -19.18 2.94
C LEU A 348 -12.48 -19.02 1.56
N PRO A 349 -11.65 -17.98 1.36
CA PRO A 349 -10.90 -17.85 0.12
C PRO A 349 -9.94 -19.03 -0.03
N LYS A 350 -9.97 -19.68 -1.21
CA LYS A 350 -9.11 -20.83 -1.53
C LYS A 350 -7.68 -20.36 -1.77
N MET A 351 -6.89 -20.33 -0.70
CA MET A 351 -5.49 -19.90 -0.71
C MET A 351 -4.54 -21.09 -0.62
N ALA A 352 -3.36 -20.97 -1.23
CA ALA A 352 -2.30 -21.99 -1.18
C ALA A 352 -1.57 -22.03 0.19
N TYR A 353 -1.90 -21.14 1.11
CA TYR A 353 -1.30 -21.03 2.44
C TYR A 353 -2.36 -21.05 3.53
N LEU A 354 -1.96 -21.42 4.75
CA LEU A 354 -2.83 -21.49 5.92
C LEU A 354 -3.13 -20.07 6.44
N THR A 355 -4.41 -19.69 6.42
CA THR A 355 -4.89 -18.44 7.02
C THR A 355 -5.01 -18.56 8.54
N ALA A 356 -5.05 -17.44 9.27
CA ALA A 356 -5.20 -17.44 10.73
C ALA A 356 -6.49 -18.15 11.18
N LEU A 357 -7.62 -17.89 10.53
CA LEU A 357 -8.87 -18.61 10.79
C LEU A 357 -8.78 -20.10 10.44
N GLY A 358 -8.12 -20.44 9.33
CA GLY A 358 -7.85 -21.83 8.96
C GLY A 358 -6.97 -22.54 9.99
N ALA A 359 -5.96 -21.86 10.53
CA ALA A 359 -5.10 -22.36 11.59
C ALA A 359 -5.91 -22.59 12.89
N TYR A 360 -6.80 -21.68 13.28
CA TYR A 360 -7.68 -21.86 14.44
C TYR A 360 -8.57 -23.12 14.30
N CYS A 361 -9.18 -23.32 13.12
CA CYS A 361 -9.99 -24.52 12.86
C CYS A 361 -9.14 -25.80 12.90
N GLN A 362 -7.90 -25.76 12.39
CA GLN A 362 -6.98 -26.90 12.43
C GLN A 362 -6.49 -27.20 13.85
N LEU A 363 -6.16 -26.18 14.64
CA LEU A 363 -5.75 -26.32 16.04
C LEU A 363 -6.89 -26.86 16.90
N SER A 364 -8.12 -26.42 16.63
CA SER A 364 -9.33 -26.96 17.27
C SER A 364 -9.50 -28.46 17.01
N LEU A 365 -9.27 -28.90 15.77
CA LEU A 365 -9.33 -30.33 15.41
C LEU A 365 -8.19 -31.13 16.07
N LEU A 366 -6.97 -30.56 16.12
CA LEU A 366 -5.86 -31.18 16.83
C LEU A 366 -6.13 -31.30 18.32
N PHE A 367 -6.78 -30.29 18.93
CA PHE A 367 -7.18 -30.32 20.32
C PHE A 367 -8.19 -31.45 20.59
N LEU A 368 -9.19 -31.64 19.73
CA LEU A 368 -10.09 -32.80 19.83
C LEU A 368 -9.33 -34.12 19.73
N GLY A 369 -8.34 -34.22 18.83
CA GLY A 369 -7.46 -35.39 18.76
C GLY A 369 -6.67 -35.65 20.06
N LEU A 370 -6.25 -34.59 20.76
CA LEU A 370 -5.62 -34.70 22.07
C LEU A 370 -6.59 -35.19 23.15
N VAL A 371 -7.85 -34.76 23.11
CA VAL A 371 -8.90 -35.27 24.02
C VAL A 371 -9.12 -36.77 23.84
N VAL A 372 -9.22 -37.24 22.58
CA VAL A 372 -9.34 -38.68 22.31
C VAL A 372 -8.12 -39.46 22.78
N PHE A 373 -6.93 -38.91 22.56
CA PHE A 373 -5.69 -39.52 23.01
C PHE A 373 -5.62 -39.63 24.55
N GLU A 374 -6.12 -38.62 25.26
CA GLU A 374 -6.22 -38.63 26.72
C GLU A 374 -7.19 -39.72 27.19
N ASN A 375 -8.39 -39.80 26.62
CA ASN A 375 -9.36 -40.85 26.93
C ASN A 375 -8.80 -42.26 26.68
N PHE A 376 -8.01 -42.43 25.61
CA PHE A 376 -7.30 -43.68 25.33
C PHE A 376 -6.22 -43.97 26.38
N ALA A 377 -5.43 -42.97 26.78
CA ALA A 377 -4.38 -43.13 27.78
C ALA A 377 -4.94 -43.46 29.18
N VAL A 378 -6.07 -42.84 29.57
CA VAL A 378 -6.80 -43.12 30.82
C VAL A 378 -7.22 -44.59 30.89
N HIS A 379 -7.83 -45.09 29.81
CA HIS A 379 -8.24 -46.48 29.71
C HIS A 379 -7.04 -47.44 29.68
N PHE A 380 -6.00 -47.15 28.89
CA PHE A 380 -4.83 -48.03 28.76
C PHE A 380 -4.04 -48.18 30.07
N TRP A 381 -3.90 -47.10 30.84
CA TRP A 381 -3.11 -47.09 32.07
C TRP A 381 -3.94 -47.37 33.34
N ASN A 382 -5.26 -47.59 33.20
CA ASN A 382 -6.22 -47.74 34.31
C ASN A 382 -6.10 -46.59 35.33
N PHE A 383 -6.11 -45.35 34.86
CA PHE A 383 -6.13 -44.19 35.76
C PHE A 383 -7.46 -44.12 36.51
N ASP A 384 -7.38 -43.94 37.82
CA ASP A 384 -8.53 -43.69 38.69
C ASP A 384 -9.04 -42.25 38.50
N SER A 385 -10.35 -41.99 38.66
CA SER A 385 -10.97 -40.69 38.33
C SER A 385 -10.33 -39.50 39.07
N ARG A 386 -9.74 -39.72 40.26
CA ARG A 386 -8.99 -38.68 40.99
C ARG A 386 -7.68 -38.25 40.31
N ARG A 387 -7.06 -39.14 39.53
CA ARG A 387 -5.78 -38.89 38.83
C ARG A 387 -5.98 -38.28 37.44
N GLU A 388 -7.19 -38.40 36.88
CA GLU A 388 -7.60 -37.79 35.60
C GLU A 388 -7.88 -36.28 35.73
N LEU A 389 -8.49 -35.85 36.85
CA LEU A 389 -8.84 -34.45 37.14
C LEU A 389 -7.74 -33.40 36.84
N PRO A 390 -6.45 -33.59 37.24
CA PRO A 390 -5.42 -32.62 36.91
C PRO A 390 -5.13 -32.52 35.40
N LEU A 391 -5.18 -33.63 34.65
CA LEU A 391 -4.96 -33.63 33.21
C LEU A 391 -6.09 -32.90 32.47
N VAL A 392 -7.34 -33.18 32.88
CA VAL A 392 -8.53 -32.49 32.36
C VAL A 392 -8.46 -30.99 32.65
N ALA A 393 -8.06 -30.60 33.86
CA ALA A 393 -7.90 -29.18 34.21
C ALA A 393 -6.84 -28.49 33.34
N VAL A 394 -5.72 -29.16 33.03
CA VAL A 394 -4.69 -28.65 32.11
C VAL A 394 -5.25 -28.52 30.70
N LEU A 395 -5.99 -29.50 30.20
CA LEU A 395 -6.63 -29.44 28.88
C LEU A 395 -7.65 -28.31 28.79
N MET A 396 -8.53 -28.16 29.77
CA MET A 396 -9.49 -27.06 29.86
C MET A 396 -8.80 -25.70 29.88
N LEU A 397 -7.76 -25.54 30.69
CA LEU A 397 -7.01 -24.28 30.78
C LEU A 397 -6.27 -23.99 29.46
N SER A 398 -5.71 -25.02 28.82
CA SER A 398 -5.06 -24.87 27.51
C SER A 398 -6.03 -24.44 26.42
N TRP A 399 -7.26 -24.98 26.44
CA TRP A 399 -8.32 -24.61 25.51
C TRP A 399 -8.80 -23.18 25.73
N LEU A 400 -9.04 -22.80 26.99
CA LEU A 400 -9.41 -21.43 27.34
C LEU A 400 -8.31 -20.45 26.93
N LEU A 401 -7.04 -20.79 27.19
CA LEU A 401 -5.90 -19.97 26.79
C LEU A 401 -5.83 -19.82 25.27
N LEU A 402 -6.00 -20.90 24.50
CA LEU A 402 -6.02 -20.86 23.04
C LEU A 402 -7.09 -19.88 22.52
N ASN A 403 -8.30 -19.96 23.07
CA ASN A 403 -9.41 -19.08 22.69
C ASN A 403 -9.14 -17.62 23.07
N VAL A 404 -8.64 -17.37 24.28
CA VAL A 404 -8.28 -16.01 24.74
C VAL A 404 -7.18 -15.43 23.85
N VAL A 405 -6.11 -16.17 23.57
CA VAL A 405 -5.03 -15.71 22.67
C VAL A 405 -5.58 -15.40 21.27
N CYS A 406 -6.47 -16.25 20.75
CA CYS A 406 -7.08 -16.03 19.44
C CYS A 406 -7.96 -14.77 19.42
N ILE A 407 -8.76 -14.54 20.46
CA ILE A 407 -9.61 -13.35 20.61
C ILE A 407 -8.76 -12.08 20.81
N VAL A 408 -7.72 -12.14 21.65
CA VAL A 408 -6.83 -10.98 21.87
C VAL A 408 -6.11 -10.61 20.59
N ASN A 409 -5.56 -11.60 19.88
CA ASN A 409 -4.95 -11.37 18.58
C ASN A 409 -5.96 -10.78 17.60
N ALA A 410 -7.21 -11.27 17.60
CA ALA A 410 -8.29 -10.72 16.78
C ALA A 410 -8.62 -9.25 17.10
N THR A 411 -8.45 -8.79 18.34
CA THR A 411 -8.71 -7.40 18.74
C THR A 411 -7.53 -6.46 18.54
N THR A 412 -6.32 -6.98 18.37
CA THR A 412 -5.10 -6.16 18.18
C THR A 412 -4.83 -5.76 16.73
N TYR A 413 -5.49 -6.41 15.77
CA TYR A 413 -5.48 -6.05 14.34
C TYR A 413 -6.72 -5.25 14.02
#